data_AF-A0A0B1SLT3-F1
#
_entry.id   AF-A0A0B1SLT3-F1
#
_cell.length_a   1.000
_cell.length_b   1.000
_cell.length_c   1.000
_cell.angle_alpha   90.00
_cell.angle_beta   90.00
_cell.angle_gamma   90.00
#
_symmetry.space_group_name_H-M   'P 1'
#
loop_
_entity.id
_entity.type
_entity.pdbx_description
1 polymer ?
#
loop_
_entity_poly.entity_id
_entity_poly.type
_entity_poly.pdbx_seq_one_letter_code
_entity_poly.pdbx_strand_id
1 'polypeptide(L)'
;MVTEEGGLEMEGLYRVPGNQAQLSELEKAFREKGDVDIGSLDMPVHVVATAVKTFFSSLAEPLIPSDLHNDILECIDQPEVIERLHAVMSRLAPVNQNVLCYFTSHLRRVASSPSTAMDFHNLSKVLFPTLF
;
A
#
# COMPACT_ATOMS: atom_id res chain seq x y z
N MET A 1 -2.05 0.90 12.69
CA MET A 1 -2.64 -0.41 12.29
C MET A 1 -1.57 -1.39 11.84
N VAL A 2 -1.03 -1.38 10.61
CA VAL A 2 0.06 -2.33 10.24
C VAL A 2 1.40 -2.03 10.94
N THR A 3 1.68 -0.78 11.28
CA THR A 3 2.87 -0.39 12.05
C THR A 3 2.66 -0.37 13.56
N GLU A 4 1.43 -0.60 14.02
CA GLU A 4 1.08 -0.62 15.45
C GLU A 4 1.00 -2.08 15.91
N GLU A 5 1.06 -2.32 17.22
CA GLU A 5 0.98 -3.68 17.80
C GLU A 5 2.04 -4.68 17.26
N GLY A 6 3.26 -4.20 16.99
CA GLY A 6 4.38 -5.07 16.62
C GLY A 6 4.41 -5.51 15.17
N GLY A 7 3.54 -5.00 14.30
CA GLY A 7 3.56 -5.36 12.88
C GLY A 7 4.87 -4.98 12.13
N LEU A 8 5.64 -4.01 12.64
CA LEU A 8 6.98 -3.69 12.14
C LEU A 8 8.06 -4.73 12.50
N GLU A 9 7.76 -5.68 13.39
CA GLU A 9 8.66 -6.77 13.75
C GLU A 9 8.46 -8.02 12.87
N MET A 10 7.48 -7.97 11.96
CA MET A 10 7.08 -9.11 11.16
C MET A 10 7.82 -9.14 9.82
N GLU A 11 8.59 -10.21 9.61
CA GLU A 11 9.38 -10.41 8.40
C GLU A 11 8.48 -10.52 7.15
N GLY A 12 8.88 -9.87 6.06
CA GLY A 12 8.21 -9.97 4.77
C GLY A 12 6.84 -9.31 4.75
N LEU A 13 6.62 -8.27 5.55
CA LEU A 13 5.39 -7.48 5.50
C LEU A 13 5.05 -7.01 4.06
N TYR A 14 3.79 -7.13 3.65
CA TYR A 14 3.29 -6.97 2.25
C TYR A 14 3.80 -7.98 1.20
N ARG A 15 4.86 -8.73 1.48
CA ARG A 15 5.37 -9.83 0.64
C ARG A 15 4.72 -11.17 0.97
N VAL A 16 4.65 -11.52 2.26
CA VAL A 16 4.06 -12.76 2.76
C VAL A 16 2.54 -12.65 2.71
N PRO A 17 1.84 -13.57 2.02
CA PRO A 17 0.38 -13.55 1.97
C PRO A 17 -0.22 -13.96 3.32
N GLY A 18 -1.31 -13.31 3.68
CA GLY A 18 -2.15 -13.70 4.81
C GLY A 18 -2.99 -14.93 4.53
N ASN A 19 -3.51 -15.55 5.59
CA ASN A 19 -4.44 -16.65 5.48
C ASN A 19 -5.74 -16.21 4.77
N GLN A 20 -6.17 -16.97 3.77
CA GLN A 20 -7.31 -16.63 2.92
C GLN A 20 -8.66 -16.69 3.64
N ALA A 21 -8.82 -17.60 4.61
CA ALA A 21 -10.05 -17.69 5.39
C ALA A 21 -10.23 -16.47 6.29
N GLN A 22 -9.16 -16.07 6.99
CA GLN A 22 -9.15 -14.86 7.83
C GLN A 22 -9.29 -13.58 7.01
N LEU A 23 -8.68 -13.52 5.82
CA LEU A 23 -8.86 -12.42 4.88
C LEU A 23 -10.34 -12.26 4.48
N SER A 24 -10.99 -13.36 4.09
CA SER A 24 -12.40 -13.36 3.72
C SER A 24 -13.31 -12.92 4.87
N GLU A 25 -13.00 -13.36 6.10
CA GLU A 25 -13.71 -12.92 7.30
C GLU A 25 -13.56 -11.42 7.55
N LEU A 26 -12.33 -10.89 7.46
CA LEU A 26 -12.04 -9.47 7.62
C LEU A 26 -12.75 -8.62 6.56
N GLU A 27 -12.67 -9.01 5.30
CA GLU A 27 -13.34 -8.30 4.20
C GLU A 27 -14.86 -8.35 4.32
N LYS A 28 -15.42 -9.47 4.78
CA LYS A 28 -16.86 -9.59 5.05
C LYS A 28 -17.26 -8.64 6.17
N ALA A 29 -16.54 -8.64 7.29
CA ALA A 29 -16.81 -7.73 8.40
C ALA A 29 -16.76 -6.27 7.96
N PHE A 30 -15.79 -5.91 7.10
CA PHE A 30 -15.65 -4.57 6.56
C PHE A 30 -16.84 -4.17 5.69
N ARG A 31 -17.29 -5.04 4.78
CA ARG A 31 -18.48 -4.78 3.95
C ARG A 31 -19.77 -4.64 4.73
N GLU A 32 -19.94 -5.40 5.82
CA GLU A 32 -21.16 -5.40 6.63
C GLU A 32 -21.23 -4.22 7.60
N LYS A 33 -20.11 -3.85 8.23
CA LYS A 33 -20.07 -2.85 9.30
C LYS A 33 -19.52 -1.49 8.86
N GLY A 34 -18.81 -1.43 7.73
CA GLY A 34 -18.12 -0.25 7.24
C GLY A 34 -16.85 0.05 8.04
N ASP A 35 -16.99 0.32 9.33
CA ASP A 35 -15.86 0.55 10.24
C ASP A 35 -15.56 -0.71 11.05
N VAL A 36 -14.38 -1.27 10.84
CA VAL A 36 -13.90 -2.47 11.53
C VAL A 36 -12.68 -2.11 12.34
N ASP A 37 -12.81 -2.23 13.66
CA ASP A 37 -11.67 -2.16 14.55
C ASP A 37 -10.84 -3.44 14.41
N ILE A 38 -9.82 -3.38 13.56
CA ILE A 38 -8.91 -4.51 13.29
C ILE A 38 -8.14 -4.91 14.57
N GLY A 39 -7.84 -3.96 15.47
CA GLY A 39 -7.16 -4.26 16.73
C GLY A 39 -8.01 -5.16 17.64
N SER A 40 -9.33 -4.98 17.60
CA SER A 40 -10.27 -5.85 18.32
C SER A 40 -10.42 -7.26 17.75
N LEU A 41 -9.98 -7.50 16.51
CA LEU A 41 -10.15 -8.78 15.80
C LEU A 41 -8.97 -9.75 15.95
N ASP A 42 -7.88 -9.34 16.63
CA ASP A 42 -6.65 -10.16 16.80
C ASP A 42 -6.15 -10.76 15.46
N MET A 43 -6.26 -9.96 14.39
CA MET A 43 -5.94 -10.42 13.04
C MET A 43 -4.44 -10.40 12.80
N PRO A 44 -3.84 -11.50 12.27
CA PRO A 44 -2.41 -11.50 11.95
C PRO A 44 -2.05 -10.37 10.98
N VAL A 45 -0.91 -9.71 11.19
CA VAL A 45 -0.52 -8.55 10.36
C VAL A 45 -0.44 -8.87 8.86
N HIS A 46 -0.07 -10.11 8.49
CA HIS A 46 -0.04 -10.52 7.08
C HIS A 46 -1.43 -10.58 6.47
N VAL A 47 -2.47 -10.93 7.24
CA VAL A 47 -3.88 -10.87 6.81
C VAL A 47 -4.26 -9.42 6.57
N VAL A 48 -3.94 -8.52 7.51
CA VAL A 48 -4.25 -7.09 7.38
C VAL A 48 -3.51 -6.46 6.19
N ALA A 49 -2.22 -6.74 6.03
CA ALA A 49 -1.43 -6.25 4.90
C ALA A 49 -1.95 -6.79 3.56
N THR A 50 -2.41 -8.04 3.52
CA THR A 50 -3.05 -8.61 2.33
C THR A 50 -4.40 -7.93 2.05
N ALA A 51 -5.21 -7.67 3.06
CA ALA A 51 -6.48 -6.95 2.91
C ALA A 51 -6.29 -5.54 2.37
N VAL A 52 -5.27 -4.81 2.84
CA VAL A 52 -4.90 -3.49 2.29
C VAL A 52 -4.53 -3.60 0.81
N LYS A 53 -3.76 -4.62 0.41
CA LYS A 53 -3.43 -4.85 -1.00
C LYS A 53 -4.67 -5.18 -1.83
N THR A 54 -5.53 -6.08 -1.34
CA THR A 54 -6.77 -6.46 -2.02
C THR A 54 -7.68 -5.25 -2.19
N PHE A 55 -7.79 -4.39 -1.18
CA PHE A 55 -8.59 -3.17 -1.24
C PHE A 55 -8.15 -2.28 -2.42
N PHE A 56 -6.86 -1.95 -2.52
CA PHE A 56 -6.34 -1.12 -3.61
C PHE A 56 -6.53 -1.77 -4.98
N SER A 57 -6.25 -3.07 -5.11
CA SER A 57 -6.44 -3.81 -6.37
C SER A 57 -7.92 -4.00 -6.76
N SER A 58 -8.86 -3.81 -5.83
CA SER A 58 -10.31 -3.93 -6.07
C SER A 58 -10.99 -2.62 -6.46
N LEU A 59 -10.27 -1.49 -6.41
CA LEU A 59 -10.82 -0.20 -6.80
C LEU A 59 -11.22 -0.22 -8.29
N ALA A 60 -12.29 0.49 -8.63
CA ALA A 60 -12.75 0.60 -10.01
C ALA A 60 -11.70 1.26 -10.92
N GLU A 61 -10.88 2.13 -10.34
CA GLU A 61 -9.71 2.76 -10.96
C GLU A 61 -8.54 2.63 -9.96
N PRO A 62 -7.31 2.30 -10.43
CA PRO A 62 -6.15 2.17 -9.55
C PRO A 62 -5.85 3.48 -8.82
N LEU A 63 -5.13 3.39 -7.69
CA LEU A 63 -4.77 4.58 -6.91
C LEU A 63 -3.96 5.58 -7.74
N ILE A 64 -3.07 5.07 -8.59
CA ILE A 64 -2.38 5.84 -9.62
C ILE A 64 -3.02 5.47 -10.96
N PRO A 65 -3.86 6.34 -11.54
CA PRO A 65 -4.52 6.13 -12.81
C PRO A 65 -3.54 5.74 -13.93
N SER A 66 -3.96 4.78 -14.78
CA SER A 66 -3.11 4.23 -15.83
C SER A 66 -2.74 5.23 -16.92
N ASP A 67 -3.52 6.32 -17.08
CA ASP A 67 -3.22 7.41 -18.00
C ASP A 67 -1.98 8.22 -17.58
N LEU A 68 -1.65 8.24 -16.28
CA LEU A 68 -0.42 8.86 -15.76
C LEU A 68 0.81 7.96 -15.89
N HIS A 69 0.65 6.68 -16.22
CA HIS A 69 1.75 5.72 -16.20
C HIS A 69 2.85 6.08 -17.22
N ASN A 70 2.47 6.44 -18.45
CA ASN A 70 3.45 6.84 -19.46
C ASN A 70 4.20 8.12 -19.04
N ASP A 71 3.49 9.10 -18.49
CA ASP A 71 4.09 10.35 -18.01
C ASP A 71 5.09 10.10 -16.87
N ILE A 72 4.82 9.13 -15.99
CA ILE A 72 5.75 8.71 -14.93
C ILE A 72 7.00 8.06 -15.53
N LEU A 73 6.83 7.14 -16.48
CA LEU A 73 7.96 6.47 -17.15
C LEU A 73 8.86 7.47 -17.88
N GLU A 74 8.27 8.46 -18.53
CA GLU A 74 9.00 9.54 -19.20
C GLU A 74 9.86 10.38 -18.23
N CYS A 75 9.56 10.39 -16.93
CA CYS A 75 10.34 11.12 -15.93
C CYS A 75 11.62 10.39 -15.53
N ILE A 76 11.66 9.05 -15.56
CA ILE A 76 12.68 8.22 -14.86
C ILE A 76 14.10 8.49 -15.37
N ASP A 77 14.25 8.74 -16.67
CA ASP A 77 15.55 8.96 -17.32
C ASP A 77 15.88 10.44 -17.55
N GLN A 78 15.08 11.37 -17.00
CA GLN A 78 15.25 12.80 -17.23
C GLN A 78 15.99 13.49 -16.07
N PRO A 79 16.75 14.56 -16.36
CA PRO A 79 17.17 15.52 -15.33
C PRO A 79 15.96 16.03 -14.53
N GLU A 80 16.19 16.37 -13.26
CA GLU A 80 15.12 16.86 -12.36
C GLU A 80 13.94 15.88 -12.21
N VAL A 81 14.21 14.57 -12.20
CA VAL A 81 13.19 13.50 -12.08
C VAL A 81 12.24 13.73 -10.90
N ILE A 82 12.72 14.27 -9.77
CA ILE A 82 11.90 14.52 -8.58
C ILE A 82 10.88 15.63 -8.88
N GLU A 83 11.32 16.77 -9.40
CA GLU A 83 10.43 17.89 -9.74
C GLU A 83 9.40 17.48 -10.80
N ARG A 84 9.82 16.68 -11.80
CA ARG A 84 8.94 16.17 -12.84
C ARG A 84 7.89 15.20 -12.30
N LEU A 85 8.30 14.23 -11.47
CA LEU A 85 7.38 13.32 -10.80
C LEU A 85 6.40 14.09 -9.92
N HIS A 86 6.85 15.11 -9.19
CA HIS A 86 5.96 15.98 -8.41
C HIS A 86 4.91 16.66 -9.30
N ALA A 87 5.29 17.16 -10.48
CA ALA A 87 4.35 17.76 -11.42
C ALA A 87 3.33 16.74 -11.93
N VAL A 88 3.75 15.51 -12.27
CA VAL A 88 2.83 14.44 -12.70
C VAL A 88 1.89 14.04 -11.56
N MET A 89 2.42 13.81 -10.35
CA MET A 89 1.62 13.44 -9.17
C MET A 89 0.61 14.52 -8.78
N SER A 90 0.89 15.80 -9.06
CA SER A 90 -0.05 16.90 -8.78
C SER A 90 -1.35 16.83 -9.60
N ARG A 91 -1.38 16.05 -10.68
CA ARG A 91 -2.55 15.82 -11.54
C ARG A 91 -3.53 14.79 -10.97
N LEU A 92 -3.11 14.00 -9.99
CA LEU A 92 -4.00 13.06 -9.28
C LEU A 92 -5.15 13.82 -8.62
N ALA A 93 -6.32 13.18 -8.48
CA ALA A 93 -7.38 13.75 -7.66
C ALA A 93 -6.88 13.98 -6.21
N PRO A 94 -7.35 15.03 -5.52
CA PRO A 94 -6.88 15.36 -4.16
C PRO A 94 -6.99 14.18 -3.18
N VAL A 95 -8.02 13.34 -3.33
CA VAL A 95 -8.18 12.13 -2.50
C VAL A 95 -7.08 11.10 -2.76
N ASN A 96 -6.73 10.83 -4.02
CA ASN A 96 -5.65 9.92 -4.39
C ASN A 96 -4.30 10.44 -3.89
N GLN A 97 -4.04 11.75 -3.99
CA GLN A 97 -2.82 12.37 -3.46
C GLN A 97 -2.69 12.15 -1.95
N ASN A 98 -3.76 12.41 -1.19
CA ASN A 98 -3.76 12.24 0.26
C ASN A 98 -3.52 10.78 0.67
N VAL A 99 -4.21 9.84 0.00
CA VAL A 99 -4.05 8.41 0.25
C VAL A 99 -2.63 7.95 -0.10
N LEU A 100 -2.08 8.39 -1.24
CA LEU A 100 -0.73 8.04 -1.65
C LEU A 100 0.33 8.60 -0.69
N CYS A 101 0.19 9.86 -0.25
CA CYS A 101 1.07 10.47 0.74
C CYS A 101 1.05 9.71 2.07
N TYR A 102 -0.15 9.33 2.55
CA TYR A 102 -0.29 8.54 3.75
C TYR A 102 0.37 7.16 3.59
N PHE A 103 0.06 6.47 2.50
CA PHE A 103 0.54 5.12 2.26
C PHE A 103 2.06 5.07 2.06
N THR A 104 2.63 5.98 1.28
CA THR A 104 4.10 6.07 1.09
C THR A 104 4.83 6.44 2.38
N SER A 105 4.25 7.29 3.24
CA SER A 105 4.79 7.56 4.58
C SER A 105 4.79 6.30 5.47
N HIS A 106 3.73 5.48 5.37
CA HIS A 106 3.67 4.18 6.03
C HIS A 106 4.75 3.22 5.50
N LEU A 107 4.91 3.10 4.17
CA LEU A 107 5.92 2.24 3.55
C LEU A 107 7.34 2.64 3.93
N ARG A 108 7.61 3.94 4.09
CA ARG A 108 8.90 4.42 4.61
C ARG A 108 9.20 3.86 6.00
N ARG A 109 8.20 3.76 6.88
CA ARG A 109 8.38 3.18 8.23
C ARG A 109 8.66 1.67 8.15
N VAL A 110 7.97 0.96 7.25
CA VAL A 110 8.23 -0.46 6.97
C VAL A 110 9.67 -0.66 6.50
N ALA A 111 10.09 0.10 5.49
CA ALA A 111 11.45 0.04 4.94
C ALA A 111 12.56 0.41 5.93
N SER A 112 12.23 1.24 6.93
CA SER A 112 13.18 1.64 7.96
C SER A 112 13.31 0.60 9.09
N SER A 113 12.38 -0.34 9.19
CA SER A 113 12.44 -1.41 10.19
C SER A 113 13.27 -2.59 9.67
N PRO A 114 14.42 -2.91 10.30
CA PRO A 114 15.26 -4.03 9.89
C PRO A 114 14.56 -5.39 10.05
N SER A 115 13.65 -5.50 11.03
CA SER A 115 12.90 -6.74 11.31
C SER A 115 11.97 -7.15 10.17
N THR A 116 11.50 -6.19 9.37
CA THR A 116 10.61 -6.51 8.24
C THR A 116 11.34 -7.15 7.07
N ALA A 117 12.66 -6.97 6.94
CA ALA A 117 13.45 -7.37 5.78
C ALA A 117 12.89 -6.87 4.42
N MET A 118 12.15 -5.75 4.43
CA MET A 118 11.47 -5.18 3.26
C MET A 118 11.96 -3.77 2.94
N ASP A 119 13.05 -3.64 2.19
CA ASP A 119 13.54 -2.34 1.70
C ASP A 119 12.63 -1.72 0.62
N PHE A 120 12.95 -0.50 0.17
CA PHE A 120 12.18 0.20 -0.87
C PHE A 120 12.08 -0.59 -2.17
N HIS A 121 13.10 -1.37 -2.53
CA HIS A 121 13.12 -2.17 -3.76
C HIS A 121 12.21 -3.40 -3.66
N ASN A 122 12.19 -4.06 -2.51
CA ASN A 122 11.30 -5.19 -2.25
C ASN A 122 9.84 -4.71 -2.17
N LEU A 123 9.59 -3.58 -1.49
CA LEU A 123 8.26 -2.98 -1.40
C LEU A 123 7.74 -2.52 -2.77
N SER A 124 8.57 -1.88 -3.60
CA SER A 124 8.15 -1.43 -4.92
C SER A 124 7.71 -2.61 -5.79
N LYS A 125 8.46 -3.72 -5.81
CA LYS A 125 8.08 -4.94 -6.55
C LYS A 125 6.73 -5.51 -6.14
N VAL A 126 6.44 -5.56 -4.84
CA VAL A 126 5.21 -6.22 -4.35
C VAL A 126 3.98 -5.31 -4.35
N LEU A 127 4.17 -3.98 -4.40
CA LEU A 127 3.08 -3.00 -4.38
C LEU A 127 2.84 -2.33 -5.74
N PHE A 128 3.79 -2.39 -6.67
CA PHE A 128 3.61 -1.83 -8.01
C PHE A 128 2.34 -2.36 -8.69
N PRO A 129 2.08 -3.69 -8.77
CA PRO A 129 0.84 -4.21 -9.36
C PRO A 129 -0.44 -3.91 -8.57
N THR A 130 -0.29 -3.35 -7.37
CA THR A 130 -1.41 -3.02 -6.47
C THR A 130 -1.80 -1.55 -6.59
N LEU A 131 -0.85 -0.67 -6.92
CA LEU A 131 -1.07 0.78 -6.97
C LEU A 131 -1.27 1.32 -8.39
N PHE A 132 -0.83 0.57 -9.41
CA PHE A 132 -0.90 0.90 -10.83
C PHE A 132 -1.85 -0.01 -11.60
#